data_AF-A0A7C7EDG3-F1
#
_entry.id   AF-A0A7C7EDG3-F1
#
_cell.length_a   1.000
_cell.length_b   1.000
_cell.length_c   1.000
_cell.angle_alpha   90.00
_cell.angle_beta   90.00
_cell.angle_gamma   90.00
#
_symmetry.space_group_name_H-M   'P 1'
#
loop_
_entity.id
_entity.type
_entity.pdbx_description
1 polymer ?
#
loop_
_entity_poly.entity_id
_entity_poly.type
_entity_poly.pdbx_seq_one_letter_code
_entity_poly.pdbx_strand_id
1 'polypeptide(L)'
;MQGLEGSTQIFIAMVLYIAVVIGIGVYYTKRASESSANYLIGGRSLNPWVTALGAEASDMSGWLLMGLPGVAYWFGLSDAIWTAIGLLIGTYLNWLFVAKRLRIYSQVAGNAITIP
;
A
#
# COMPACT_ATOMS: atom_id res chain seq x y z
N MET A 1 -13.78 13.46 -33.86
CA MET A 1 -13.10 14.50 -33.04
C MET A 1 -13.28 14.27 -31.53
N GLN A 2 -14.39 13.68 -31.05
CA GLN A 2 -14.58 13.33 -29.62
C GLN A 2 -13.53 12.34 -29.03
N GLY A 3 -12.94 11.45 -29.84
CA GLY A 3 -11.93 10.50 -29.35
C GLY A 3 -10.56 11.11 -28.99
N LEU A 4 -10.20 12.25 -29.58
CA LEU A 4 -8.93 12.94 -29.29
C LEU A 4 -9.00 13.77 -28.00
N GLU A 5 -10.16 14.36 -27.70
CA GLU A 5 -10.36 15.16 -26.48
C GLU A 5 -10.25 14.28 -25.22
N GLY A 6 -10.87 13.09 -25.22
CA GLY A 6 -10.76 12.15 -24.10
C GLY A 6 -9.33 11.63 -23.89
N SER A 7 -8.62 11.29 -24.98
CA SER A 7 -7.22 10.86 -24.90
C SER A 7 -6.31 11.95 -24.33
N THR A 8 -6.53 13.20 -24.74
CA THR A 8 -5.76 14.36 -24.25
C THR A 8 -6.02 14.62 -22.76
N GLN A 9 -7.27 14.52 -22.32
CA GLN A 9 -7.63 14.66 -20.89
C GLN A 9 -6.98 13.57 -20.03
N ILE A 10 -7.01 12.30 -20.47
CA ILE A 10 -6.37 11.19 -19.76
C ILE A 10 -4.86 11.42 -19.66
N PHE A 11 -4.22 11.82 -20.77
CA PHE A 11 -2.79 12.09 -20.79
C PHE A 11 -2.41 13.20 -19.79
N ILE A 12 -3.15 14.31 -19.78
CA ILE A 12 -2.94 15.41 -18.83
C ILE A 12 -3.10 14.92 -17.40
N ALA A 13 -4.14 14.14 -17.11
CA ALA A 13 -4.39 13.58 -15.78
C ALA A 13 -3.23 12.66 -15.32
N MET A 14 -2.71 11.81 -16.21
CA MET A 14 -1.58 10.93 -15.90
C MET A 14 -0.30 11.71 -15.60
N VAL A 15 0.01 12.72 -16.43
CA VAL A 15 1.20 13.57 -16.22
C VAL A 15 1.10 14.33 -14.91
N LEU A 16 -0.07 14.91 -14.61
CA LEU A 16 -0.32 15.61 -13.35
C LEU A 16 -0.19 14.66 -12.15
N TYR A 17 -0.77 13.47 -12.22
CA TYR A 17 -0.66 12.46 -11.16
C TYR A 17 0.80 12.12 -10.87
N ILE A 18 1.59 11.80 -11.91
CA ILE A 18 3.02 11.46 -11.77
C ILE A 18 3.79 12.65 -11.19
N ALA A 19 3.55 13.87 -11.68
CA ALA A 19 4.21 15.07 -11.19
C ALA A 19 3.93 15.32 -9.71
N VAL A 20 2.68 15.12 -9.26
CA VAL A 20 2.29 15.24 -7.85
C VAL A 20 3.01 14.19 -7.00
N VAL A 21 3.00 12.92 -7.41
CA VAL A 21 3.67 11.83 -6.68
C VAL A 21 5.17 12.08 -6.55
N ILE A 22 5.82 12.50 -7.64
CA ILE A 22 7.25 12.88 -7.62
C ILE A 22 7.47 14.08 -6.69
N GLY A 23 6.62 15.11 -6.76
CA GLY A 23 6.71 16.30 -5.92
C GLY A 23 6.64 15.97 -4.43
N ILE A 24 5.74 15.06 -4.04
CA ILE A 24 5.65 14.53 -2.67
C ILE A 24 6.96 13.82 -2.30
N GLY A 25 7.48 12.95 -3.17
CA GLY A 25 8.73 12.23 -2.93
C GLY A 25 9.93 13.17 -2.72
N VAL A 26 10.07 14.19 -3.57
CA VAL A 26 11.14 15.20 -3.46
C VAL A 26 10.98 16.04 -2.19
N TYR A 27 9.75 16.36 -1.78
CA TYR A 27 9.52 17.10 -0.54
C TYR A 27 9.99 16.33 0.71
N TYR A 28 9.69 15.03 0.77
CA TYR A 28 10.04 14.20 1.93
C TYR A 28 11.46 13.59 1.87
N THR A 29 12.17 13.71 0.74
CA THR A 29 13.51 13.09 0.55
C THR A 29 14.54 13.57 1.57
N LYS A 30 14.51 14.86 1.94
CA LYS A 30 15.46 15.44 2.91
C LYS A 30 15.33 14.76 4.27
N ARG A 31 14.10 14.61 4.76
CA ARG A 31 13.78 13.95 6.03
C ARG A 31 14.06 12.44 5.98
N ALA A 32 13.80 11.80 4.84
CA ALA A 32 14.07 10.38 4.66
C ALA A 32 15.58 10.07 4.65
N SER A 33 16.42 10.99 4.16
CA SER A 33 17.87 10.81 4.04
C SER A 33 18.65 11.05 5.33
N GLU A 34 18.01 11.54 6.40
CA GLU A 34 18.68 11.87 7.67
C GLU A 34 19.18 10.65 8.45
N SER A 35 18.55 9.48 8.27
CA SER A 35 18.94 8.25 8.97
C SER A 35 18.28 7.03 8.34
N SER A 36 18.95 5.87 8.41
CA SER A 36 18.37 4.57 8.02
C SER A 36 17.05 4.27 8.75
N ALA A 37 16.88 4.73 9.98
CA ALA A 37 15.61 4.60 10.72
C ALA A 37 14.51 5.53 10.17
N ASN A 38 14.87 6.72 9.70
CA ASN A 38 13.92 7.63 9.04
C ASN A 38 13.52 7.10 7.67
N TYR A 39 14.45 6.49 6.94
CA TYR A 39 14.20 5.88 5.64
C TYR A 39 13.33 4.62 5.74
N LEU A 40 13.68 3.68 6.65
CA LEU A 40 13.08 2.34 6.67
C LEU A 40 11.80 2.24 7.50
N ILE A 41 11.68 3.02 8.57
CA ILE A 41 10.51 2.97 9.48
C ILE A 41 9.83 4.34 9.66
N GLY A 42 10.17 5.33 8.84
CA GLY A 42 9.59 6.68 8.91
C GLY A 42 9.86 7.39 10.25
N GLY A 43 10.93 7.00 10.95
CA GLY A 43 11.23 7.45 12.31
C GLY A 43 10.12 7.12 13.32
N ARG A 44 9.24 6.14 13.01
CA ARG A 44 8.02 5.81 13.76
C ARG A 44 7.07 6.98 14.02
N SER A 45 7.20 8.03 13.22
CA SER A 45 6.36 9.24 13.29
C SER A 45 5.09 9.13 12.44
N LEU A 46 4.98 8.08 11.62
CA LEU A 46 3.82 7.84 10.77
C LEU A 46 2.62 7.41 11.60
N ASN A 47 1.48 8.05 11.34
CA ASN A 47 0.22 7.72 11.97
C ASN A 47 -0.24 6.30 11.54
N PRO A 48 -0.80 5.49 12.46
CA PRO A 48 -1.34 4.16 12.14
C PRO A 48 -2.21 4.09 10.88
N TRP A 49 -3.02 5.12 10.60
CA TRP A 49 -3.87 5.17 9.41
C TRP A 49 -3.06 5.26 8.11
N VAL A 50 -2.01 6.10 8.08
CA VAL A 50 -1.15 6.26 6.90
C VAL A 50 -0.31 5.01 6.68
N THR A 51 0.16 4.38 7.76
CA THR A 51 0.87 3.10 7.69
C THR A 51 -0.03 1.97 7.19
N ALA A 52 -1.29 1.91 7.64
CA ALA A 52 -2.27 0.93 7.15
C ALA A 52 -2.54 1.11 5.66
N LEU A 53 -2.85 2.34 5.23
CA LEU A 53 -3.13 2.64 3.82
C LEU A 53 -1.93 2.33 2.92
N GLY A 54 -0.71 2.63 3.36
CA GLY A 54 0.51 2.31 2.62
C GLY A 54 0.76 0.79 2.51
N ALA A 55 0.48 0.04 3.58
CA ALA A 55 0.56 -1.42 3.58
C ALA A 55 -0.45 -2.04 2.61
N GLU A 56 -1.71 -1.63 2.68
CA GLU A 56 -2.77 -2.09 1.77
C GLU A 56 -2.48 -1.69 0.32
N ALA A 57 -2.06 -0.44 0.05
CA ALA A 57 -1.71 -0.02 -1.31
C ALA A 57 -0.56 -0.85 -1.92
N SER A 58 0.35 -1.35 -1.08
CA SER A 58 1.44 -2.24 -1.52
C SER A 58 0.92 -3.65 -1.84
N ASP A 59 0.00 -4.18 -1.04
CA ASP A 59 -0.64 -5.49 -1.26
C ASP A 59 -1.60 -5.47 -2.48
N MET A 60 -2.28 -4.34 -2.69
CA MET A 60 -3.42 -4.22 -3.61
C MET A 60 -3.08 -3.96 -5.08
N SER A 61 -1.80 -4.00 -5.48
CA SER A 61 -1.36 -3.53 -6.81
C SER A 61 -1.87 -4.36 -8.00
N GLY A 62 -1.54 -5.65 -8.09
CA GLY A 62 -1.94 -6.52 -9.21
C GLY A 62 -3.19 -7.37 -8.92
N TRP A 63 -3.41 -7.70 -7.65
CA TRP A 63 -4.43 -8.65 -7.23
C TRP A 63 -5.86 -8.11 -7.38
N LEU A 64 -6.09 -6.83 -7.10
CA LEU A 64 -7.42 -6.23 -7.24
C LEU A 64 -7.79 -5.91 -8.68
N LEU A 65 -6.82 -5.50 -9.50
CA LEU A 65 -7.09 -5.10 -10.87
C LEU A 65 -7.43 -6.31 -11.76
N MET A 66 -6.74 -7.43 -11.58
CA MET A 66 -6.87 -8.60 -12.44
C MET A 66 -7.22 -9.90 -11.70
N GLY A 67 -6.82 -10.04 -10.43
CA GLY A 67 -7.02 -11.26 -9.65
C GLY A 67 -8.49 -11.49 -9.27
N LEU A 68 -9.10 -10.60 -8.49
CA LEU A 68 -10.51 -10.71 -8.08
C LEU A 68 -11.50 -10.76 -9.26
N PRO A 69 -11.37 -9.89 -10.30
CA PRO A 69 -12.18 -10.01 -11.51
C PRO A 69 -11.93 -11.33 -12.27
N GLY A 70 -10.69 -11.83 -12.30
CA GLY A 70 -10.35 -13.10 -12.91
C GLY A 70 -10.99 -14.30 -12.20
N VAL A 71 -11.02 -14.29 -10.87
CA VAL A 71 -11.73 -15.30 -10.05
C VAL A 71 -13.23 -15.23 -10.35
N ALA A 72 -13.81 -14.03 -10.37
CA ALA A 72 -15.22 -13.84 -10.70
C ALA A 72 -15.56 -14.35 -12.11
N TYR A 73 -14.66 -14.13 -13.07
CA TYR A 73 -14.85 -14.56 -14.46
C TYR A 73 -14.83 -16.09 -14.61
N TRP A 74 -13.94 -16.78 -13.88
CA TRP A 74 -13.73 -18.22 -14.07
C TRP A 74 -14.58 -19.09 -13.14
N PHE A 75 -14.76 -18.68 -11.88
CA PHE A 75 -15.44 -19.45 -10.84
C PHE A 75 -16.81 -18.86 -10.46
N GLY A 76 -17.11 -17.65 -10.93
CA GLY A 76 -18.37 -16.97 -10.65
C GLY A 76 -18.29 -16.04 -9.45
N LEU A 77 -19.36 -15.25 -9.27
CA LEU A 77 -19.40 -14.16 -8.30
C LEU A 77 -19.32 -14.63 -6.84
N SER A 78 -19.87 -15.81 -6.54
CA SER A 78 -19.86 -16.39 -5.20
C SER A 78 -18.42 -16.59 -4.69
N ASP A 79 -17.56 -17.21 -5.50
CA ASP A 79 -16.18 -17.47 -5.13
C ASP A 79 -15.35 -16.19 -5.00
N ALA A 80 -15.60 -15.20 -5.86
CA ALA A 80 -14.96 -13.89 -5.73
C ALA A 80 -15.34 -13.18 -4.42
N ILE A 81 -16.61 -13.26 -4.00
CA ILE A 81 -17.08 -12.68 -2.73
C ILE A 81 -16.44 -13.40 -1.54
N TRP A 82 -16.44 -14.74 -1.52
CA TRP A 82 -15.80 -15.50 -0.45
C TRP A 82 -14.30 -15.24 -0.36
N THR A 83 -13.63 -15.08 -1.51
CA THR A 83 -12.23 -14.67 -1.58
C THR A 83 -12.02 -13.29 -0.94
N ALA A 84 -12.84 -12.30 -1.29
CA ALA A 84 -12.74 -10.96 -0.72
C ALA A 84 -12.98 -10.96 0.81
N ILE A 85 -13.97 -11.71 1.29
CA ILE A 85 -14.25 -11.86 2.73
C ILE A 85 -13.08 -12.54 3.44
N GLY A 86 -12.54 -13.63 2.86
CA GLY A 86 -11.41 -14.36 3.41
C GLY A 86 -10.15 -13.49 3.52
N LEU A 87 -9.89 -12.66 2.50
CA LEU A 87 -8.80 -11.69 2.51
C LEU A 87 -9.01 -10.63 3.59
N LEU A 88 -10.20 -10.04 3.67
CA LEU A 88 -10.50 -9.02 4.69
C LEU A 88 -10.30 -9.57 6.11
N ILE A 89 -10.82 -10.76 6.39
CA ILE A 89 -10.65 -11.41 7.70
C ILE A 89 -9.17 -11.78 7.91
N GLY A 90 -8.52 -12.39 6.93
CA GLY A 90 -7.12 -12.82 7.00
C GLY A 90 -6.17 -11.65 7.30
N THR A 91 -6.33 -10.54 6.60
CA THR A 91 -5.53 -9.32 6.80
C THR A 91 -5.80 -8.72 8.18
N TYR A 92 -7.06 -8.67 8.61
CA TYR A 92 -7.40 -8.21 9.96
C TYR A 92 -6.75 -9.06 11.06
N LEU A 93 -6.84 -10.39 10.96
CA LEU A 93 -6.23 -11.30 11.94
C LEU A 93 -4.70 -11.22 11.90
N ASN A 94 -4.09 -11.08 10.71
CA ASN A 94 -2.65 -10.86 10.58
C ASN A 94 -2.21 -9.60 11.32
N TRP A 95 -2.93 -8.50 11.15
CA TRP A 95 -2.66 -7.25 11.84
C TRP A 95 -2.80 -7.37 13.36
N LEU A 96 -3.86 -8.05 13.81
CA LEU A 96 -4.15 -8.21 15.24
C LEU A 96 -3.10 -9.07 15.95
N PHE A 97 -2.71 -10.20 15.36
CA PHE A 97 -1.84 -11.18 16.01
C PHE A 97 -0.35 -11.02 15.69
N VAL A 98 -0.02 -10.70 14.44
CA VAL A 98 1.37 -10.67 13.96
C VAL A 98 1.92 -9.25 14.03
N ALA A 99 1.28 -8.29 13.37
CA ALA A 99 1.83 -6.93 13.23
C ALA A 99 2.01 -6.24 14.60
N LYS A 100 1.00 -6.34 15.48
CA LYS A 100 1.08 -5.77 16.84
C LYS A 100 2.23 -6.37 17.65
N ARG A 101 2.37 -7.70 17.61
CA ARG A 101 3.44 -8.41 18.33
C ARG A 101 4.80 -7.99 17.79
N LEU A 102 4.98 -8.01 16.47
CA LEU A 102 6.24 -7.68 15.83
C LEU A 102 6.68 -6.23 16.12
N ARG A 103 5.74 -5.28 16.14
CA ARG A 103 6.02 -3.88 16.53
C ARG A 103 6.61 -3.77 17.93
N ILE A 104 6.07 -4.50 18.90
CA ILE A 104 6.56 -4.48 20.30
C ILE A 104 7.94 -5.15 20.39
N TYR A 105 8.13 -6.31 19.75
CA TYR A 105 9.43 -7.00 19.77
C TYR A 105 10.55 -6.16 19.13
N SER A 106 10.26 -5.44 18.04
CA SER A 106 11.24 -4.55 17.41
C SER A 106 11.72 -3.43 18.34
N GLN A 107 10.90 -2.99 19.29
CA GLN A 107 11.28 -1.99 20.30
C GLN A 107 12.23 -2.57 21.35
N VAL A 108 11.89 -3.76 21.86
CA VAL A 108 12.67 -4.45 22.90
C VAL A 108 14.02 -4.92 22.36
N ALA A 109 14.08 -5.32 21.09
CA ALA A 109 15.31 -5.77 20.42
C ALA A 109 16.24 -4.62 19.97
N GLY A 110 16.18 -3.45 20.63
CA GLY A 110 17.06 -2.32 20.33
C GLY A 110 16.72 -1.57 19.04
N ASN A 111 15.43 -1.42 18.71
CA ASN A 111 14.96 -0.83 17.44
C ASN A 111 15.43 -1.60 16.21
N ALA A 112 15.40 -2.93 16.30
CA ALA A 112 15.71 -3.80 15.17
C ALA A 112 14.78 -3.47 13.98
N ILE A 113 15.39 -3.18 12.84
CA ILE A 113 14.69 -2.89 11.58
C ILE A 113 14.40 -4.19 10.82
N THR A 114 15.20 -5.22 11.04
CA THR A 114 15.05 -6.57 10.48
C THR A 114 14.86 -7.58 11.61
N ILE A 115 14.15 -8.67 11.32
CA ILE A 115 14.16 -9.85 12.20
C ILE A 115 15.48 -10.60 11.92
N PRO A 116 16.26 -11.00 12.94
CA PRO A 116 17.44 -11.83 12.72
C PRO A 116 17.08 -13.20 12.11
#